data_AF-A0A3D4AM86-F1
#
_entry.id   AF-A0A3D4AM86-F1
#
_cell.length_a   1.000
_cell.length_b   1.000
_cell.length_c   1.000
_cell.angle_alpha   90.00
_cell.angle_beta   90.00
_cell.angle_gamma   90.00
#
_symmetry.space_group_name_H-M   'P 1'
#
loop_
_entity.id
_entity.type
_entity.pdbx_description
1 polymer ?
#
loop_
_entity_poly.entity_id
_entity_poly.type
_entity_poly.pdbx_seq_one_letter_code
_entity_poly.pdbx_strand_id
1 'polypeptide(L)' 'MRIHEFAKEINTENKKIIEILERNNIAGKKHSSSISDSEKKLVLDALKGASTAKKTEAPKK' A
#
# COMPACT_ATOMS: atom_id res chain seq x y z
N MET A 1 -4.85 6.11 -13.02
CA MET A 1 -4.67 4.64 -13.10
C MET A 1 -5.40 3.97 -11.94
N ARG A 2 -5.63 2.66 -12.04
CA ARG A 2 -6.23 1.86 -10.95
C ARG A 2 -5.13 1.21 -10.08
N ILE A 3 -5.51 0.76 -8.88
CA ILE A 3 -4.57 0.09 -7.95
C ILE A 3 -3.89 -1.12 -8.59
N HIS A 4 -4.61 -1.93 -9.36
CA HIS A 4 -4.02 -3.11 -10.02
C HIS A 4 -3.01 -2.77 -11.13
N GLU A 5 -3.17 -1.64 -11.80
CA GLU A 5 -2.19 -1.19 -12.79
C GLU A 5 -0.95 -0.65 -12.11
N PHE A 6 -1.16 0.18 -11.06
CA PHE A 6 -0.07 0.68 -10.24
C PHE A 6 0.76 -0.45 -9.64
N ALA A 7 0.11 -1.48 -9.11
CA ALA A 7 0.75 -2.67 -8.57
C ALA A 7 1.71 -3.34 -9.58
N LYS A 8 1.28 -3.47 -10.84
CA LYS A 8 2.12 -4.02 -11.91
C LYS A 8 3.31 -3.10 -12.23
N GLU A 9 3.07 -1.79 -12.27
CA GLU A 9 4.09 -0.78 -12.58
C GLU A 9 5.24 -0.79 -11.57
N ILE A 10 4.93 -0.93 -10.28
CA ILE A 10 5.94 -0.97 -9.20
C ILE A 10 6.31 -2.40 -8.77
N ASN A 11 5.94 -3.40 -9.57
CA ASN A 11 6.16 -4.83 -9.31
C ASN A 11 5.82 -5.26 -7.86
N THR A 12 4.68 -4.80 -7.37
CA THR A 12 4.21 -5.04 -5.99
C THR A 12 2.85 -5.72 -6.01
N GLU A 13 2.51 -6.44 -4.95
CA GLU A 13 1.19 -7.06 -4.82
C GLU A 13 0.10 -6.04 -4.49
N ASN A 14 -1.05 -6.15 -5.15
CA ASN A 14 -2.19 -5.25 -4.90
C ASN A 14 -2.63 -5.27 -3.42
N LYS A 15 -2.55 -6.44 -2.76
CA LYS A 15 -2.89 -6.59 -1.34
C LYS A 15 -1.98 -5.73 -0.47
N LYS A 16 -0.67 -5.72 -0.76
CA LYS A 16 0.32 -4.92 -0.04
C LYS A 16 0.03 -3.43 -0.15
N ILE A 17 -0.37 -2.98 -1.34
CA ILE A 17 -0.77 -1.58 -1.59
C ILE A 17 -2.00 -1.22 -0.77
N ILE A 18 -3.04 -2.07 -0.78
CA ILE A 18 -4.25 -1.85 0.01
C ILE A 18 -3.91 -1.78 1.51
N GLU A 19 -3.10 -2.71 2.03
CA GLU A 19 -2.68 -2.68 3.43
C GLU A 19 -1.93 -1.39 3.80
N ILE A 20 -1.05 -0.89 2.91
CA ILE A 20 -0.33 0.36 3.15
C ILE A 20 -1.31 1.53 3.19
N LEU A 21 -2.26 1.57 2.25
CA LEU A 21 -3.30 2.60 2.23
C LEU A 21 -4.14 2.56 3.51
N GLU A 22 -4.57 1.36 3.94
CA GLU A 22 -5.34 1.17 5.17
C GLU A 22 -4.57 1.63 6.42
N ARG A 23 -3.27 1.30 6.53
CA ARG A 23 -2.39 1.79 7.62
C ARG A 23 -2.27 3.32 7.66
N ASN A 24 -2.49 3.99 6.53
CA ASN A 24 -2.45 5.45 6.40
C ASN A 24 -3.86 6.09 6.47
N ASN A 25 -4.85 5.40 7.04
CA ASN A 25 -6.25 5.84 7.17
C ASN A 25 -7.01 5.94 5.84
N ILE A 26 -6.55 5.24 4.80
CA ILE A 26 -7.18 5.18 3.48
C ILE A 26 -7.78 3.78 3.29
N ALA A 27 -8.93 3.56 3.93
CA ALA A 27 -9.65 2.29 3.88
C ALA A 27 -10.65 2.20 2.70
N GLY A 28 -11.16 0.99 2.44
CA GLY A 28 -12.24 0.75 1.46
C GLY A 28 -11.80 0.76 -0.02
N LYS A 29 -10.50 0.85 -0.29
CA LYS A 29 -9.93 0.75 -1.64
C LYS A 29 -9.80 -0.72 -2.05
N LYS A 30 -10.16 -1.03 -3.29
CA LYS A 30 -10.03 -2.37 -3.91
C LYS A 30 -9.14 -2.30 -5.14
N HIS A 31 -8.75 -3.45 -5.69
CA HIS A 31 -7.90 -3.55 -6.89
C HIS A 31 -8.39 -2.71 -8.08
N SER A 32 -9.71 -2.55 -8.22
CA SER A 32 -10.34 -1.76 -9.27
C SER A 32 -10.59 -0.30 -8.89
N SER A 33 -10.29 0.11 -7.66
CA SER A 33 -10.38 1.51 -7.25
C SER A 33 -9.29 2.35 -7.93
N SER A 34 -9.61 3.62 -8.21
CA SER A 34 -8.60 4.58 -8.65
C SER A 34 -7.65 4.93 -7.51
N ILE A 35 -6.40 5.15 -7.88
CA ILE A 35 -5.35 5.63 -6.98
C ILE A 35 -4.84 6.99 -7.45
N SER A 36 -4.88 7.97 -6.54
CA SER A 36 -4.40 9.34 -6.71
C SER A 36 -2.90 9.42 -6.50
N ASP A 37 -2.26 10.47 -7.01
CA ASP A 37 -0.80 10.62 -6.92
C ASP A 37 -0.28 10.72 -5.48
N SER A 38 -1.03 11.36 -4.57
CA SER A 38 -0.72 11.35 -3.14
C SER A 38 -0.72 9.94 -2.55
N GLU A 39 -1.67 9.11 -2.94
CA GLU A 39 -1.77 7.71 -2.47
C GLU A 39 -0.61 6.87 -3.02
N LYS A 40 -0.25 7.05 -4.30
CA LYS A 40 0.94 6.41 -4.89
C LYS A 40 2.21 6.80 -4.16
N LYS A 41 2.37 8.09 -3.85
CA LYS A 41 3.55 8.60 -3.13
C LYS A 41 3.65 7.99 -1.73
N LEU A 42 2.54 7.87 -1.00
CA LEU A 42 2.51 7.18 0.30
C LEU A 42 2.92 5.71 0.18
N VAL A 43 2.41 5.01 -0.84
CA VAL A 43 2.76 3.60 -1.07
C VAL A 43 4.24 3.44 -1.39
N LEU A 44 4.78 4.29 -2.28
CA LEU A 44 6.20 4.29 -2.62
C LEU A 44 7.08 4.64 -1.42
N ASP A 45 6.69 5.61 -0.63
CA ASP A 45 7.41 6.04 0.58
C ASP A 45 7.43 4.91 1.62
N ALA A 46 6.28 4.27 1.87
CA ALA A 46 6.17 3.13 2.76
C ALA A 46 6.99 1.92 2.28
N LEU A 47 7.05 1.67 0.97
CA LEU A 47 7.88 0.59 0.39
C LEU A 47 9.38 0.89 0.54
N LYS A 48 9.79 2.15 0.39
CA LYS A 48 11.19 2.58 0.62
C LYS A 48 11.54 2.50 2.12
N GLY A 49 10.63 2.97 2.99
CA GLY A 49 10.79 2.99 4.44
C GLY A 49 10.61 1.63 5.14
N ALA A 50 9.99 0.64 4.48
CA ALA A 50 9.91 -0.73 5.00
C ALA A 50 11.29 -1.41 5.12
N SER A 51 12.33 -0.84 4.51
CA SER A 51 13.73 -1.26 4.72
C SER A 51 14.26 -0.92 6.13
N THR A 52 13.59 -0.04 6.88
CA THR A 52 14.00 0.37 8.24
C THR A 52 12.90 0.20 9.30
N ALA A 53 11.63 0.05 8.93
CA ALA A 53 10.56 -0.24 9.87
C ALA A 53 10.39 -1.76 10.08
N LYS A 54 11.31 -2.29 10.90
CA LYS A 54 11.20 -3.53 11.68
C LYS A 54 9.74 -3.88 12.00
N LYS A 55 9.33 -5.07 11.52
CA LYS A 55 8.44 -6.04 12.17
C LYS A 55 7.96 -5.59 13.57
N THR A 56 6.85 -4.86 13.66
CA THR A 56 5.97 -4.93 14.83
C THR A 56 4.88 -5.92 14.51
N GLU A 57 5.28 -7.18 14.66
CA GLU A 57 4.41 -8.25 15.08
C GLU A 57 3.74 -7.84 16.39
N ALA A 58 2.42 -7.93 16.44
CA ALA A 58 1.71 -8.22 17.68
C ALA A 58 0.60 -9.24 17.35
N PRO A 59 0.73 -10.48 17.82
CA PRO A 59 -0.27 -11.54 17.68
C PRO A 59 -1.32 -11.48 18.81
N LYS A 60 -2.46 -12.13 18.56
CA LYS A 60 -3.49 -12.64 19.49
C LYS A 60 -4.31 -11.66 20.35
N LYS A 61 -5.63 -11.77 20.23
CA LYS A 61 -6.44 -12.38 21.29
C LYS A 61 -7.48 -13.31 20.68
#